data_AF-A0A820ZKI3-F1
#
_entry.id   AF-A0A820ZKI3-F1
#
_cell.length_a   1.000
_cell.length_b   1.000
_cell.length_c   1.000
_cell.angle_alpha   90.00
_cell.angle_beta   90.00
_cell.angle_gamma   90.00
#
_symmetry.space_group_name_H-M   'P 1'
#
loop_
_entity.id
_entity.type
_entity.pdbx_description
1 polymer ?
#
loop_
_entity_poly.entity_id
_entity_poly.type
_entity_poly.pdbx_seq_one_letter_code
_entity_poly.pdbx_strand_id
1 'polypeptide(L)'
;PFTVFAPNDAAFNKLPDGVVADLVKPENKATLSKILQYHVTAQNLTSTAILAMALPINLTMLTSSNTIVSKNGANLKVNDGVVVKPDVYATNGIIHVLDSVILPALDIVETAVTNGAFKTLVTAIRAAGLEATLKGTGPFTVFAPTDAAFNKLPPGTVADLLKPENKDKLVRILQYHVLGGRVSSADINGMTLPVQVNTVANVQVIVDKNGNAIKVNGATVTTIDVSNTNGLIHVIDQVLLPPTDIVQTATDQKFTTLVTAITAADLVTALKGTGPFTVFAPNDAAFNKLPDGVVADLVKPENKATLSKILQYHVTPNLITTGAISRMVLPANVSMLAGGSIIVSKDGNTVKVNNAAVIVADVFNSNGMIHAIDSVILPALDIVETAVTNGIFKTLVTAIRAAGLEATLKGTGPFTVFAPTDAAFNKLPNGTVADLLKPENKEKLTNILKYHVIGKRVSSADINAMKLPEKVEMLGGGTVTVTKDGNSIKVNDALITKVDVTNTNGLIHVIDTVLMPVVSSAMSFYLNQVFFTIFLSGMLLSYRLYV
;
A
#
# COMPACT_ATOMS: atom_id res chain seq x y z
N PRO A 1 39.72 -29.22 44.09
CA PRO A 1 39.62 -27.92 44.80
C PRO A 1 39.07 -26.88 43.82
N PHE A 2 38.26 -25.94 44.30
CA PHE A 2 37.52 -25.01 43.45
C PHE A 2 37.95 -23.56 43.65
N THR A 3 37.71 -22.72 42.66
CA THR A 3 37.73 -21.27 42.82
C THR A 3 36.35 -20.75 42.42
N VAL A 4 35.72 -20.00 43.32
CA VAL A 4 34.38 -19.43 43.14
C VAL A 4 34.52 -17.92 43.03
N PHE A 5 34.11 -17.35 41.91
CA PHE A 5 33.97 -15.91 41.73
C PHE A 5 32.58 -15.48 42.20
N ALA A 6 32.37 -15.31 43.50
CA ALA A 6 31.04 -15.14 44.08
C ALA A 6 30.55 -13.69 43.98
N PRO A 7 29.44 -13.37 43.30
CA PRO A 7 28.85 -12.03 43.35
C PRO A 7 28.35 -11.72 44.76
N ASN A 8 28.57 -10.50 45.24
CA ASN A 8 28.00 -10.04 46.52
C ASN A 8 26.53 -9.62 46.39
N ASP A 9 25.86 -9.34 47.50
CA ASP A 9 24.45 -8.94 47.50
C ASP A 9 24.21 -7.66 46.67
N ALA A 10 25.15 -6.71 46.70
CA ALA A 10 25.08 -5.51 45.88
C ALA A 10 25.14 -5.83 44.37
N ALA A 11 25.87 -6.87 43.97
CA ALA A 11 25.92 -7.35 42.59
C ALA A 11 24.58 -7.90 42.14
N PHE A 12 23.89 -8.66 42.99
CA PHE A 12 22.54 -9.16 42.70
C PHE A 12 21.52 -8.02 42.64
N ASN A 13 21.66 -6.99 43.50
CA ASN A 13 20.80 -5.79 43.46
C ASN A 13 21.01 -4.91 42.22
N LYS A 14 22.11 -5.09 41.47
CA LYS A 14 22.34 -4.42 40.17
C LYS A 14 21.59 -5.10 39.02
N LEU A 15 21.09 -6.33 39.21
CA LEU A 15 20.27 -6.98 38.19
C LEU A 15 18.91 -6.27 38.06
N PRO A 16 18.28 -6.30 36.87
CA PRO A 16 16.97 -5.68 36.68
C PRO A 16 15.91 -6.22 37.66
N ASP A 17 14.98 -5.35 38.06
CA ASP A 17 13.97 -5.66 39.06
C ASP A 17 13.17 -6.93 38.72
N GLY A 18 13.11 -7.85 39.69
CA GLY A 18 12.41 -9.13 39.56
C GLY A 18 13.20 -10.25 38.87
N VAL A 19 14.36 -9.98 38.25
CA VAL A 19 15.17 -11.04 37.60
C VAL A 19 15.63 -12.09 38.60
N VAL A 20 16.08 -11.69 39.79
CA VAL A 20 16.46 -12.64 40.85
C VAL A 20 15.27 -13.50 41.27
N ALA A 21 14.10 -12.87 41.47
CA ALA A 21 12.87 -13.56 41.83
C ALA A 21 12.41 -14.53 40.73
N ASP A 22 12.64 -14.20 39.46
CA ASP A 22 12.35 -15.08 38.33
C ASP A 22 13.36 -16.25 38.26
N LEU A 23 14.66 -16.00 38.44
CA LEU A 23 15.70 -17.03 38.37
C LEU A 23 15.56 -18.12 39.43
N VAL A 24 15.05 -17.79 40.63
CA VAL A 24 14.85 -18.77 41.70
C VAL A 24 13.60 -19.64 41.52
N LYS A 25 12.74 -19.34 40.54
CA LYS A 25 11.55 -20.15 40.25
C LYS A 25 11.96 -21.57 39.78
N PRO A 26 11.19 -22.62 40.13
CA PRO A 26 11.53 -24.01 39.77
C PRO A 26 11.80 -24.21 38.28
N GLU A 27 11.03 -23.56 37.41
CA GLU A 27 11.17 -23.63 35.96
C GLU A 27 12.48 -23.02 35.42
N ASN A 28 13.11 -22.11 36.17
CA ASN A 28 14.39 -21.47 35.80
C ASN A 28 15.60 -22.10 36.49
N LYS A 29 15.42 -23.19 37.24
CA LYS A 29 16.50 -23.86 37.99
C LYS A 29 17.69 -24.26 37.11
N ALA A 30 17.44 -24.72 35.89
CA ALA A 30 18.52 -25.09 34.97
C ALA A 30 19.37 -23.87 34.58
N THR A 31 18.73 -22.75 34.27
CA THR A 31 19.39 -21.48 33.93
C THR A 31 20.16 -20.92 35.12
N LEU A 32 19.54 -20.91 36.32
CA LEU A 32 20.24 -20.50 37.54
C LEU A 32 21.45 -21.40 37.84
N SER A 33 21.30 -22.73 37.71
CA SER A 33 22.41 -23.67 37.90
C SER A 33 23.55 -23.41 36.91
N LYS A 34 23.23 -23.16 35.64
CA LYS A 34 24.21 -22.81 34.60
C LYS A 34 24.94 -21.50 34.93
N ILE A 35 24.21 -20.47 35.35
CA ILE A 35 24.80 -19.19 35.78
C ILE A 35 25.74 -19.40 36.97
N LEU A 36 25.31 -20.12 38.01
CA LEU A 36 26.13 -20.37 39.19
C LEU A 36 27.39 -21.20 38.86
N GLN A 37 27.26 -22.22 38.00
CA GLN A 37 28.41 -23.00 37.53
C GLN A 37 29.39 -22.16 36.70
N TYR A 38 28.93 -21.11 36.01
CA TYR A 38 29.78 -20.17 35.28
C TYR A 38 30.62 -19.27 36.20
N HIS A 39 30.28 -19.21 37.50
CA HIS A 39 31.10 -18.52 38.51
C HIS A 39 32.14 -19.42 39.16
N VAL A 40 32.24 -20.70 38.77
CA VAL A 40 33.10 -21.68 39.44
C VAL A 40 34.07 -22.29 38.43
N THR A 41 35.34 -22.42 38.81
CA THR A 41 36.33 -23.22 38.09
C THR A 41 36.86 -24.37 38.94
N ALA A 42 37.22 -25.48 38.30
CA ALA A 42 37.80 -26.67 38.93
C ALA A 42 39.30 -26.53 39.24
N GLN A 43 39.77 -25.32 39.48
CA GLN A 43 41.15 -24.98 39.81
C GLN A 43 41.21 -24.26 41.15
N ASN A 44 42.35 -24.34 41.86
CA ASN A 44 42.58 -23.62 43.11
C ASN A 44 43.50 -22.42 42.84
N LEU A 45 42.93 -21.24 42.62
CA LEU A 45 43.65 -20.08 42.12
C LEU A 45 43.56 -18.93 43.13
N THR A 46 44.67 -18.60 43.77
CA THR A 46 44.80 -17.36 44.56
C THR A 46 44.94 -16.17 43.64
N SER A 47 44.65 -14.96 44.14
CA SER A 47 44.83 -13.74 43.37
C SER A 47 46.29 -13.55 42.93
N THR A 48 47.25 -13.90 43.81
CA THR A 48 48.69 -13.89 43.49
C THR A 48 49.03 -14.87 42.36
N ALA A 49 48.48 -16.08 42.38
CA ALA A 49 48.71 -17.07 41.34
C ALA A 49 48.16 -16.60 39.98
N ILE A 50 46.97 -16.01 39.97
CA ILE A 50 46.35 -15.43 38.76
C ILE A 50 47.18 -14.25 38.23
N LEU A 51 47.64 -13.36 39.11
CA LEU A 51 48.45 -12.19 38.74
C LEU A 51 49.85 -12.56 38.23
N ALA A 52 50.37 -13.73 38.59
CA ALA A 52 51.64 -14.26 38.09
C ALA A 52 51.52 -14.87 36.68
N MET A 53 50.29 -15.08 36.16
CA MET A 53 50.04 -15.56 34.81
C MET A 53 50.10 -14.43 33.78
N ALA A 54 50.25 -14.77 32.50
CA ALA A 54 50.17 -13.82 31.39
C ALA A 54 48.70 -13.39 31.16
N LEU A 55 48.28 -12.31 31.82
CA LEU A 55 46.93 -11.75 31.69
C LEU A 55 46.79 -10.92 30.39
N PRO A 56 45.61 -10.94 29.72
CA PRO A 56 44.40 -11.65 30.11
C PRO A 56 44.48 -13.17 29.86
N ILE A 57 43.91 -13.97 30.77
CA ILE A 57 43.80 -15.42 30.62
C ILE A 57 42.37 -15.84 30.30
N ASN A 58 42.23 -16.90 29.51
CA ASN A 58 40.98 -17.62 29.34
C ASN A 58 40.89 -18.71 30.40
N LEU A 59 40.02 -18.51 31.39
CA LEU A 59 39.80 -19.46 32.47
C LEU A 59 38.56 -20.30 32.16
N THR A 60 38.73 -21.62 32.09
CA THR A 60 37.62 -22.56 31.88
C THR A 60 36.81 -22.73 33.16
N MET A 61 35.50 -22.48 33.07
CA MET A 61 34.53 -22.65 34.15
C MET A 61 33.91 -24.05 34.15
N LEU A 62 33.14 -24.39 35.18
CA LEU A 62 32.46 -25.69 35.28
C LEU A 62 31.47 -25.93 34.14
N THR A 63 30.97 -24.88 33.49
CA THR A 63 30.15 -24.97 32.27
C THR A 63 30.93 -25.34 31.01
N SER A 64 32.24 -25.59 31.12
CA SER A 64 33.19 -25.73 29.99
C SER A 64 33.32 -24.47 29.11
N SER A 65 32.67 -23.37 29.50
CA SER A 65 32.83 -22.07 28.86
C SER A 65 34.02 -21.34 29.45
N ASN A 66 34.66 -20.50 28.66
CA ASN A 66 35.75 -19.66 29.16
C ASN A 66 35.21 -18.31 29.66
N THR A 67 35.85 -17.79 30.71
CA THR A 67 35.77 -16.38 31.12
C THR A 67 37.12 -15.73 30.92
N ILE A 68 37.12 -14.44 30.62
CA ILE A 68 38.36 -13.67 30.55
C ILE A 68 38.67 -13.15 31.95
N VAL A 69 39.83 -13.49 32.48
CA VAL A 69 40.35 -12.88 33.71
C VAL A 69 41.48 -11.92 33.33
N SER A 70 41.38 -10.69 33.80
CA SER A 70 42.28 -9.58 33.45
C SER A 70 42.62 -8.74 34.68
N LYS A 71 43.61 -7.86 34.53
CA LYS A 71 43.99 -6.91 35.58
C LYS A 71 43.13 -5.64 35.47
N ASN A 72 42.64 -5.15 36.61
CA ASN A 72 41.98 -3.85 36.74
C ASN A 72 42.65 -3.06 37.87
N GLY A 73 43.70 -2.31 37.53
CA GLY A 73 44.54 -1.63 38.52
C GLY A 73 45.19 -2.62 39.48
N ALA A 74 44.90 -2.52 40.77
CA ALA A 74 45.39 -3.45 41.81
C ALA A 74 44.51 -4.71 41.96
N ASN A 75 43.32 -4.74 41.35
CA ASN A 75 42.34 -5.82 41.49
C ASN A 75 42.30 -6.71 40.25
N LEU A 76 41.68 -7.88 40.40
CA LEU A 76 41.32 -8.75 39.28
C LEU A 76 39.96 -8.35 38.71
N LYS A 77 39.79 -8.52 37.41
CA LYS A 77 38.51 -8.35 36.69
C LYS A 77 38.20 -9.65 35.95
N VAL A 78 36.99 -10.18 36.15
CA VAL A 78 36.49 -11.42 35.54
C VAL A 78 35.32 -11.05 34.66
N ASN A 79 35.49 -11.18 33.34
CA ASN A 79 34.63 -10.55 32.33
C ASN A 79 34.39 -9.08 32.70
N ASP A 80 33.18 -8.71 33.10
CA ASP A 80 32.82 -7.34 33.50
C ASP A 80 32.83 -7.11 35.02
N GLY A 81 32.93 -8.17 35.83
CA GLY A 81 32.92 -8.08 37.29
C GLY A 81 34.30 -7.81 37.88
N VAL A 82 34.38 -6.90 38.84
CA VAL A 82 35.61 -6.59 39.57
C VAL A 82 35.65 -7.38 40.86
N VAL A 83 36.79 -8.00 41.15
CA VAL A 83 37.04 -8.65 42.43
C VAL A 83 37.22 -7.58 43.50
N VAL A 84 36.27 -7.51 44.43
CA VAL A 84 36.25 -6.57 45.57
C VAL A 84 36.84 -7.16 46.84
N LYS A 85 36.86 -8.49 46.96
CA LYS A 85 37.51 -9.20 48.06
C LYS A 85 38.14 -10.49 47.54
N PRO A 86 39.46 -10.50 47.27
CA PRO A 86 40.15 -11.71 46.84
C PRO A 86 40.42 -12.68 48.00
N ASP A 87 40.73 -13.93 47.64
CA ASP A 87 41.38 -14.91 48.53
C ASP A 87 40.64 -15.25 49.84
N VAL A 88 39.33 -15.46 49.76
CA VAL A 88 38.56 -16.02 50.89
C VAL A 88 38.70 -17.55 50.89
N TYR A 89 39.54 -18.06 51.78
CA TYR A 89 39.84 -19.49 51.87
C TYR A 89 38.68 -20.31 52.44
N ALA A 90 38.42 -21.47 51.82
CA ALA A 90 37.51 -22.50 52.28
C ALA A 90 38.21 -23.87 52.32
N THR A 91 37.64 -24.85 53.02
CA THR A 91 38.23 -26.19 53.17
C THR A 91 38.42 -26.93 51.85
N ASN A 92 37.66 -26.57 50.81
CA ASN A 92 37.68 -27.21 49.50
C ASN A 92 38.00 -26.25 48.33
N GLY A 93 38.47 -25.02 48.61
CA GLY A 93 38.72 -24.04 47.56
C GLY A 93 38.94 -22.61 48.04
N ILE A 94 38.83 -21.66 47.11
CA ILE A 94 38.98 -20.22 47.33
C ILE A 94 37.76 -19.48 46.76
N ILE A 95 37.32 -18.42 47.42
CA ILE A 95 36.28 -17.51 46.95
C ILE A 95 36.91 -16.15 46.65
N HIS A 96 36.63 -15.61 45.46
CA HIS A 96 36.88 -14.21 45.10
C HIS A 96 35.53 -13.51 44.99
N VAL A 97 35.28 -12.51 45.82
CA VAL A 97 33.99 -11.79 45.81
C VAL A 97 33.97 -10.79 44.66
N LEU A 98 32.95 -10.86 43.82
CA LEU A 98 32.70 -9.95 42.70
C LEU A 98 31.66 -8.89 43.05
N ASP A 99 31.76 -7.73 42.41
CA ASP A 99 30.78 -6.65 42.48
C ASP A 99 29.66 -6.74 41.42
N SER A 100 29.69 -7.78 40.58
CA SER A 100 28.78 -7.98 39.45
C SER A 100 28.53 -9.47 39.24
N VAL A 101 27.35 -9.81 38.71
CA VAL A 101 27.00 -11.18 38.33
C VAL A 101 27.49 -11.43 36.90
N ILE A 102 28.36 -12.43 36.70
CA ILE A 102 28.85 -12.80 35.36
C ILE A 102 27.89 -13.79 34.70
N LEU A 103 27.50 -13.54 33.45
CA LEU A 103 26.58 -14.40 32.71
C LEU A 103 27.32 -15.22 31.65
N PRO A 104 27.03 -16.54 31.52
CA PRO A 104 27.53 -17.33 30.40
C PRO A 104 26.86 -16.88 29.10
N ALA A 105 27.29 -17.44 27.97
CA ALA A 105 26.51 -17.32 26.74
C ALA A 105 25.13 -17.98 26.94
N LEU A 106 24.08 -17.17 26.76
CA LEU A 106 22.69 -17.55 26.99
C LEU A 106 21.96 -17.80 25.66
N ASP A 107 21.02 -18.74 25.67
CA ASP A 107 20.05 -18.87 24.58
C ASP A 107 19.00 -17.75 24.63
N ILE A 108 18.14 -17.67 23.61
CA ILE A 108 17.11 -16.63 23.49
C ILE A 108 16.17 -16.59 24.69
N VAL A 109 15.72 -17.74 25.20
CA VAL A 109 14.76 -17.79 26.31
C VAL A 109 15.46 -17.42 27.62
N GLU A 110 16.67 -17.94 27.84
CA GLU A 110 17.50 -17.58 28.98
C GLU A 110 17.78 -16.08 29.02
N THR A 111 18.13 -15.47 27.89
CA THR A 111 18.33 -14.02 27.80
C THR A 111 17.06 -13.24 28.09
N ALA A 112 15.91 -13.69 27.58
CA ALA A 112 14.63 -13.05 27.86
C ALA A 112 14.31 -13.04 29.37
N VAL A 113 14.60 -14.14 30.08
CA VAL A 113 14.44 -14.24 31.54
C VAL A 113 15.40 -13.29 32.28
N THR A 114 16.67 -13.23 31.87
CA THR A 114 17.69 -12.42 32.57
C THR A 114 17.64 -10.93 32.27
N ASN A 115 16.99 -10.51 31.18
CA ASN A 115 16.90 -9.11 30.79
C ASN A 115 15.86 -8.32 31.60
N GLY A 116 14.83 -8.98 32.12
CA GLY A 116 13.82 -8.38 32.99
C GLY A 116 12.71 -7.60 32.27
N ALA A 117 12.88 -7.22 30.99
CA ALA A 117 11.88 -6.48 30.20
C ALA A 117 10.93 -7.37 29.36
N PHE A 118 11.06 -8.70 29.45
CA PHE A 118 10.33 -9.68 28.62
C PHE A 118 9.45 -10.62 29.44
N LYS A 119 8.97 -10.21 30.61
CA LYS A 119 8.24 -11.10 31.54
C LYS A 119 6.96 -11.65 30.91
N THR A 120 6.22 -10.81 30.20
CA THR A 120 4.98 -11.16 29.48
C THR A 120 5.28 -12.10 28.31
N LEU A 121 6.37 -11.84 27.57
CA LEU A 121 6.81 -12.68 26.46
C LEU A 121 7.19 -14.09 26.94
N VAL A 122 7.99 -14.20 28.00
CA VAL A 122 8.39 -15.50 28.58
C VAL A 122 7.16 -16.27 29.06
N THR A 123 6.21 -15.59 29.70
CA THR A 123 4.94 -16.19 30.15
C THR A 123 4.14 -16.72 28.95
N ALA A 124 4.04 -15.94 27.87
CA ALA A 124 3.37 -16.35 26.63
C ALA A 124 4.06 -17.56 25.97
N ILE A 125 5.39 -17.56 25.87
CA ILE A 125 6.17 -18.69 25.31
C ILE A 125 5.88 -19.99 26.06
N ARG A 126 5.81 -19.91 27.39
CA ARG A 126 5.48 -21.04 28.27
C ARG A 126 4.05 -21.52 28.09
N ALA A 127 3.08 -20.61 28.10
CA ALA A 127 1.67 -20.94 27.89
C ALA A 127 1.44 -21.59 26.51
N ALA A 128 2.17 -21.14 25.48
CA ALA A 128 2.16 -21.72 24.14
C ALA A 128 2.89 -23.07 24.04
N GLY A 129 3.76 -23.41 25.00
CA GLY A 129 4.60 -24.61 24.94
C GLY A 129 5.77 -24.52 23.95
N LEU A 130 6.22 -23.31 23.60
CA LEU A 130 7.28 -23.07 22.62
C LEU A 130 8.68 -22.95 23.25
N GLU A 131 8.81 -23.06 24.58
CA GLU A 131 10.08 -22.88 25.29
C GLU A 131 11.16 -23.85 24.81
N ALA A 132 10.85 -25.14 24.68
CA ALA A 132 11.82 -26.14 24.20
C ALA A 132 12.27 -25.86 22.75
N THR A 133 11.37 -25.39 21.90
CA THR A 133 11.67 -25.03 20.50
C THR A 133 12.64 -23.85 20.45
N LEU A 134 12.38 -22.79 21.22
CA LEU A 134 13.21 -21.58 21.25
C LEU A 134 14.52 -21.74 22.04
N LYS A 135 14.67 -22.82 22.83
CA LYS A 135 15.94 -23.26 23.42
C LYS A 135 16.73 -24.22 22.52
N GLY A 136 16.14 -24.67 21.41
CA GLY A 136 16.79 -25.56 20.45
C GLY A 136 18.00 -24.92 19.75
N THR A 137 18.66 -25.67 18.87
CA THR A 137 19.95 -25.29 18.27
C THR A 137 19.92 -24.06 17.37
N GLY A 138 18.74 -23.61 16.91
CA GLY A 138 18.61 -22.47 16.00
C GLY A 138 19.27 -22.73 14.64
N PRO A 139 19.66 -21.67 13.89
CA PRO A 139 19.59 -20.27 14.29
C PRO A 139 18.18 -19.67 14.18
N PHE A 140 17.80 -18.85 15.17
CA PHE A 140 16.57 -18.05 15.14
C PHE A 140 16.86 -16.55 15.14
N THR A 141 15.94 -15.77 14.61
CA THR A 141 15.88 -14.31 14.85
C THR A 141 14.53 -13.99 15.45
N VAL A 142 14.52 -13.45 16.67
CA VAL A 142 13.30 -13.17 17.41
C VAL A 142 13.11 -11.68 17.54
N PHE A 143 12.01 -11.16 17.02
CA PHE A 143 11.55 -9.81 17.30
C PHE A 143 10.84 -9.82 18.66
N ALA A 144 11.55 -9.49 19.74
CA ALA A 144 11.05 -9.63 21.10
C ALA A 144 10.31 -8.36 21.56
N PRO A 145 8.97 -8.38 21.72
CA PRO A 145 8.23 -7.26 22.29
C PRO A 145 8.52 -7.15 23.79
N THR A 146 8.79 -5.92 24.24
CA THR A 146 8.93 -5.61 25.67
C THR A 146 7.59 -5.67 26.41
N ASP A 147 7.62 -5.72 27.74
CA ASP A 147 6.41 -5.61 28.56
C ASP A 147 5.64 -4.31 28.28
N ALA A 148 6.34 -3.21 27.99
CA ALA A 148 5.74 -1.95 27.56
C ALA A 148 5.01 -2.07 26.20
N ALA A 149 5.50 -2.91 25.28
CA ALA A 149 4.84 -3.20 24.02
C ALA A 149 3.52 -3.96 24.22
N PHE A 150 3.49 -4.94 25.13
CA PHE A 150 2.26 -5.65 25.48
C PHE A 150 1.22 -4.74 26.14
N ASN A 151 1.65 -3.78 26.96
CA ASN A 151 0.76 -2.82 27.61
C ASN A 151 0.09 -1.85 26.62
N LYS A 152 0.58 -1.73 25.38
CA LYS A 152 -0.08 -0.95 24.32
C LYS A 152 -1.26 -1.69 23.70
N LEU A 153 -1.42 -2.99 23.95
CA LEU A 153 -2.58 -3.75 23.46
C LEU A 153 -3.85 -3.35 24.23
N PRO A 154 -5.04 -3.53 23.63
CA PRO A 154 -6.30 -3.28 24.33
C PRO A 154 -6.39 -4.04 25.67
N PRO A 155 -6.99 -3.43 26.71
CA PRO A 155 -7.15 -4.10 28.00
C PRO A 155 -7.86 -5.45 27.85
N GLY A 156 -7.31 -6.49 28.51
CA GLY A 156 -7.85 -7.84 28.45
C GLY A 156 -7.32 -8.71 27.29
N THR A 157 -6.67 -8.14 26.27
CA THR A 157 -6.14 -8.92 25.13
C THR A 157 -5.11 -9.96 25.57
N VAL A 158 -4.13 -9.59 26.39
CA VAL A 158 -3.10 -10.54 26.87
C VAL A 158 -3.72 -11.65 27.72
N ALA A 159 -4.63 -11.28 28.63
CA ALA A 159 -5.31 -12.26 29.49
C ALA A 159 -6.15 -13.24 28.65
N ASP A 160 -6.81 -12.76 27.60
CA ASP A 160 -7.56 -13.61 26.68
C ASP A 160 -6.65 -14.55 25.88
N LEU A 161 -5.54 -14.04 25.35
CA LEU A 161 -4.56 -14.83 24.61
C LEU A 161 -3.90 -15.95 25.45
N LEU A 162 -3.74 -15.73 26.76
CA LEU A 162 -3.16 -16.72 27.68
C LEU A 162 -4.14 -17.81 28.10
N LYS A 163 -5.43 -17.72 27.74
CA LYS A 163 -6.40 -18.77 28.05
C LYS A 163 -6.07 -20.06 27.27
N PRO A 164 -6.28 -21.25 27.87
CA PRO A 164 -6.04 -22.52 27.20
C PRO A 164 -6.78 -22.66 25.86
N GLU A 165 -8.02 -22.15 25.76
CA GLU A 165 -8.79 -22.20 24.50
C GLU A 165 -8.19 -21.38 23.35
N ASN A 166 -7.32 -20.41 23.65
CA ASN A 166 -6.66 -19.54 22.67
C ASN A 166 -5.22 -19.95 22.39
N LYS A 167 -4.76 -21.10 22.90
CA LYS A 167 -3.37 -21.56 22.75
C LYS A 167 -2.88 -21.57 21.30
N ASP A 168 -3.68 -22.06 20.36
CA ASP A 168 -3.29 -22.10 18.94
C ASP A 168 -3.11 -20.71 18.33
N LYS A 169 -3.94 -19.75 18.74
CA LYS A 169 -3.79 -18.34 18.34
C LYS A 169 -2.49 -17.77 18.93
N LEU A 170 -2.21 -18.06 20.19
CA LEU A 170 -0.98 -17.62 20.86
C LEU A 170 0.26 -18.19 20.19
N VAL A 171 0.26 -19.49 19.86
CA VAL A 171 1.36 -20.14 19.12
C VAL A 171 1.59 -19.43 17.78
N ARG A 172 0.53 -19.14 17.01
CA ARG A 172 0.64 -18.44 15.73
C ARG A 172 1.20 -17.03 15.87
N ILE A 173 0.77 -16.28 16.88
CA ILE A 173 1.30 -14.93 17.18
C ILE A 173 2.78 -15.01 17.54
N LEU A 174 3.19 -15.96 18.38
CA LEU A 174 4.59 -16.09 18.78
C LEU A 174 5.47 -16.51 17.59
N GLN A 175 5.03 -17.47 16.77
CA GLN A 175 5.74 -17.86 15.54
C GLN A 175 5.88 -16.69 14.55
N TYR A 176 4.95 -15.73 14.58
CA TYR A 176 5.02 -14.52 13.76
C TYR A 176 6.13 -13.54 14.19
N HIS A 177 6.62 -13.65 15.41
CA HIS A 177 7.76 -12.88 15.89
C HIS A 177 9.11 -13.54 15.59
N VAL A 178 9.12 -14.75 15.01
CA VAL A 178 10.33 -15.54 14.82
C VAL A 178 10.62 -15.74 13.34
N LEU A 179 11.84 -15.45 12.91
CA LEU A 179 12.37 -15.87 11.62
C LEU A 179 13.22 -17.13 11.80
N GLY A 180 13.14 -18.03 10.82
CA GLY A 180 14.09 -19.13 10.69
C GLY A 180 15.37 -18.61 10.05
N GLY A 181 16.49 -18.67 10.78
CA GLY A 181 17.75 -18.07 10.35
C GLY A 181 18.24 -16.95 11.27
N ARG A 182 19.53 -16.63 11.18
CA ARG A 182 20.14 -15.48 11.85
C ARG A 182 20.15 -14.30 10.88
N VAL A 183 19.40 -13.25 11.19
CA VAL A 183 19.28 -12.04 10.37
C VAL A 183 19.68 -10.84 11.23
N SER A 184 20.90 -10.36 11.04
CA SER A 184 21.44 -9.21 11.77
C SER A 184 20.95 -7.88 11.19
N SER A 185 21.12 -6.80 11.93
CA SER A 185 20.85 -5.45 11.42
C SER A 185 21.76 -5.09 10.25
N ALA A 186 22.98 -5.64 10.19
CA ALA A 186 23.89 -5.49 9.07
C ALA A 186 23.34 -6.17 7.80
N ASP A 187 22.79 -7.39 7.94
CA ASP A 187 22.14 -8.09 6.83
C ASP A 187 20.93 -7.29 6.31
N ILE A 188 20.10 -6.77 7.22
CA ILE A 188 18.95 -5.91 6.87
C ILE A 188 19.40 -4.64 6.15
N ASN A 189 20.48 -3.99 6.62
CA ASN A 189 21.04 -2.80 5.99
C ASN A 189 21.65 -3.07 4.61
N GLY A 190 22.07 -4.31 4.33
CA GLY A 190 22.55 -4.73 3.02
C GLY A 190 21.44 -5.02 2.01
N MET A 191 20.18 -5.11 2.44
CA MET A 191 19.04 -5.38 1.57
C MET A 191 18.48 -4.10 0.92
N THR A 192 17.86 -4.24 -0.25
CA THR A 192 17.03 -3.19 -0.84
C THR A 192 15.69 -3.13 -0.12
N LEU A 193 15.50 -2.13 0.75
CA LEU A 193 14.31 -1.97 1.59
C LEU A 193 13.22 -1.08 0.91
N PRO A 194 11.92 -1.40 1.08
CA PRO A 194 11.36 -2.40 1.99
C PRO A 194 11.48 -3.84 1.43
N VAL A 195 11.60 -4.83 2.34
CA VAL A 195 11.68 -6.25 1.99
C VAL A 195 10.65 -7.06 2.77
N GLN A 196 10.07 -8.08 2.12
CA GLN A 196 9.22 -9.07 2.78
C GLN A 196 10.05 -10.29 3.17
N VAL A 197 9.96 -10.70 4.44
CA VAL A 197 10.62 -11.91 4.94
C VAL A 197 9.59 -12.85 5.57
N ASN A 198 9.77 -14.15 5.35
CA ASN A 198 8.89 -15.16 5.90
C ASN A 198 9.25 -15.46 7.35
N THR A 199 8.26 -15.39 8.24
CA THR A 199 8.36 -15.88 9.61
C THR A 199 8.24 -17.39 9.66
N VAL A 200 8.52 -18.00 10.81
CA VAL A 200 8.31 -19.44 11.07
C VAL A 200 6.83 -19.82 10.93
N ALA A 201 5.91 -18.86 11.09
CA ALA A 201 4.48 -19.05 10.81
C ALA A 201 4.15 -19.12 9.30
N ASN A 202 5.13 -18.99 8.41
CA ASN A 202 4.95 -18.77 6.96
C ASN A 202 4.08 -17.55 6.64
N VAL A 203 4.07 -16.56 7.55
CA VAL A 203 3.43 -15.27 7.33
C VAL A 203 4.52 -14.23 7.12
N GLN A 204 4.33 -13.35 6.15
CA GLN A 204 5.31 -12.33 5.81
C GLN A 204 5.31 -11.17 6.82
N VAL A 205 6.49 -10.69 7.17
CA VAL A 205 6.70 -9.38 7.80
C VAL A 205 7.44 -8.47 6.84
N ILE A 206 7.08 -7.20 6.83
CA ILE A 206 7.76 -6.17 6.07
C ILE A 206 8.80 -5.53 6.97
N VAL A 207 10.06 -5.67 6.55
CA VAL A 207 11.18 -4.96 7.16
C VAL A 207 11.46 -3.74 6.31
N ASP A 208 11.43 -2.56 6.94
CA ASP A 208 11.69 -1.28 6.32
C ASP A 208 12.65 -0.46 7.18
N LYS A 209 13.21 0.60 6.61
CA LYS A 209 14.06 1.56 7.30
C LYS A 209 13.51 2.95 7.11
N ASN A 210 13.07 3.57 8.20
CA ASN A 210 12.66 4.98 8.20
C ASN A 210 13.73 5.80 8.93
N GLY A 211 14.53 6.55 8.18
CA GLY A 211 15.74 7.19 8.70
C GLY A 211 16.78 6.16 9.15
N ASN A 212 17.18 6.20 10.42
CA ASN A 212 18.14 5.25 11.01
C ASN A 212 17.49 4.07 11.74
N ALA A 213 16.17 4.08 11.94
CA ALA A 213 15.46 3.05 12.70
C ALA A 213 14.94 1.93 11.78
N ILE A 214 15.23 0.68 12.15
CA ILE A 214 14.64 -0.51 11.53
C ILE A 214 13.21 -0.65 12.04
N LYS A 215 12.27 -0.92 11.14
CA LYS A 215 10.87 -1.19 11.46
C LYS A 215 10.43 -2.54 10.91
N VAL A 216 9.62 -3.25 11.67
CA VAL A 216 9.00 -4.53 11.31
C VAL A 216 7.50 -4.38 11.41
N ASN A 217 6.78 -4.38 10.28
CA ASN A 217 5.35 -4.02 10.20
C ASN A 217 4.99 -2.74 10.98
N GLY A 218 5.84 -1.72 10.89
CA GLY A 218 5.66 -0.46 11.60
C GLY A 218 6.14 -0.44 13.06
N ALA A 219 6.29 -1.60 13.71
CA ALA A 219 6.92 -1.72 15.02
C ALA A 219 8.40 -1.31 14.93
N THR A 220 8.84 -0.45 15.83
CA THR A 220 10.21 0.08 15.83
C THR A 220 11.12 -0.87 16.60
N VAL A 221 12.23 -1.24 15.97
CA VAL A 221 13.29 -2.00 16.65
C VAL A 221 14.09 -1.04 17.53
N THR A 222 13.96 -1.18 18.85
CA THR A 222 14.60 -0.31 19.86
C THR A 222 16.00 -0.76 20.23
N THR A 223 16.29 -2.05 20.09
CA THR A 223 17.62 -2.62 20.32
C THR A 223 17.88 -3.70 19.29
N ILE A 224 18.97 -3.55 18.57
CA ILE A 224 19.37 -4.45 17.49
C ILE A 224 20.44 -5.43 17.98
N ASP A 225 20.49 -6.58 17.33
CA ASP A 225 21.61 -7.52 17.39
C ASP A 225 21.98 -8.05 18.78
N VAL A 226 20.99 -8.32 19.64
CA VAL A 226 21.26 -9.00 20.91
C VAL A 226 21.63 -10.46 20.61
N SER A 227 22.91 -10.78 20.72
CA SER A 227 23.46 -12.08 20.33
C SER A 227 23.22 -13.18 21.36
N ASN A 228 22.72 -14.32 20.89
CA ASN A 228 22.46 -15.52 21.68
C ASN A 228 23.19 -16.74 21.10
N THR A 229 23.32 -17.81 21.90
CA THR A 229 23.94 -19.07 21.46
C THR A 229 23.22 -19.73 20.30
N ASN A 230 21.89 -19.58 20.23
CA ASN A 230 21.03 -20.19 19.21
C ASN A 230 20.35 -19.18 18.30
N GLY A 231 20.81 -17.93 18.27
CA GLY A 231 20.20 -16.92 17.41
C GLY A 231 20.48 -15.48 17.82
N LEU A 232 19.49 -14.64 17.56
CA LEU A 232 19.53 -13.20 17.74
C LEU A 232 18.19 -12.68 18.21
N ILE A 233 18.19 -11.68 19.09
CA ILE A 233 17.01 -10.92 19.47
C ILE A 233 17.12 -9.49 18.93
N HIS A 234 16.02 -9.04 18.30
CA HIS A 234 15.77 -7.63 18.01
C HIS A 234 14.60 -7.17 18.89
N VAL A 235 14.82 -6.20 19.76
CA VAL A 235 13.80 -5.73 20.69
C VAL A 235 12.86 -4.78 19.98
N ILE A 236 11.55 -4.98 20.10
CA ILE A 236 10.53 -4.15 19.43
C ILE A 236 9.61 -3.47 20.43
N ASP A 237 9.06 -2.31 20.02
CA ASP A 237 8.20 -1.48 20.86
C ASP A 237 6.69 -1.77 20.73
N GLN A 238 6.31 -2.72 19.87
CA GLN A 238 4.91 -3.14 19.63
C GLN A 238 4.85 -4.66 19.44
N VAL A 239 3.73 -5.28 19.81
CA VAL A 239 3.48 -6.72 19.54
C VAL A 239 3.06 -6.88 18.08
N LEU A 240 3.73 -7.78 17.35
CA LEU A 240 3.36 -8.15 15.98
C LEU A 240 2.16 -9.08 16.01
N LEU A 241 1.02 -8.61 15.51
CA LEU A 241 -0.15 -9.45 15.30
C LEU A 241 -0.13 -9.96 13.85
N PRO A 242 -0.31 -11.28 13.61
CA PRO A 242 -0.42 -11.82 12.27
C PRO A 242 -1.52 -11.07 11.51
N PRO A 243 -1.20 -10.44 10.38
CA PRO A 243 -2.17 -9.67 9.64
C PRO A 243 -3.23 -10.59 9.04
N THR A 244 -4.45 -10.08 8.92
CA THR A 244 -5.54 -10.73 8.18
C THR A 244 -5.48 -10.34 6.71
N ASP A 245 -6.23 -11.05 5.86
CA ASP A 245 -6.36 -10.67 4.45
C ASP A 245 -7.03 -9.29 4.29
N ILE A 246 -6.80 -8.65 3.15
CA ILE A 246 -7.32 -7.31 2.82
C ILE A 246 -8.84 -7.20 3.03
N VAL A 247 -9.60 -8.23 2.66
CA VAL A 247 -11.07 -8.20 2.74
C VAL A 247 -11.53 -8.26 4.20
N GLN A 248 -10.89 -9.11 5.00
CA GLN A 248 -11.16 -9.19 6.43
C GLN A 248 -10.80 -7.88 7.13
N THR A 249 -9.64 -7.29 6.83
CA THR A 249 -9.26 -6.00 7.42
C THR A 249 -10.20 -4.87 7.03
N ALA A 250 -10.65 -4.83 5.77
CA ALA A 250 -11.64 -3.85 5.35
C ALA A 250 -12.96 -3.99 6.12
N THR A 251 -13.35 -5.23 6.45
CA THR A 251 -14.52 -5.52 7.30
C THR A 251 -14.30 -5.02 8.73
N ASP A 252 -13.15 -5.33 9.33
CA ASP A 252 -12.81 -4.97 10.71
C ASP A 252 -12.69 -3.44 10.88
N GLN A 253 -12.20 -2.74 9.85
CA GLN A 253 -12.10 -1.27 9.81
C GLN A 253 -13.40 -0.57 9.40
N LYS A 254 -14.49 -1.31 9.21
CA LYS A 254 -15.81 -0.77 8.84
C LYS A 254 -15.82 -0.02 7.50
N PHE A 255 -15.09 -0.49 6.50
CA PHE A 255 -15.24 -0.02 5.11
C PHE A 255 -16.44 -0.69 4.44
N THR A 256 -17.64 -0.47 4.98
CA THR A 256 -18.85 -1.23 4.64
C THR A 256 -19.24 -1.10 3.16
N THR A 257 -19.13 0.11 2.61
CA THR A 257 -19.44 0.41 1.20
C THR A 257 -18.43 -0.27 0.28
N LEU A 258 -17.14 -0.24 0.64
CA LEU A 258 -16.08 -0.88 -0.12
C LEU A 258 -16.25 -2.40 -0.15
N VAL A 259 -16.54 -3.03 1.00
CA VAL A 259 -16.76 -4.49 1.08
C VAL A 259 -17.98 -4.90 0.25
N THR A 260 -19.05 -4.10 0.28
CA THR A 260 -20.23 -4.32 -0.57
C THR A 260 -19.88 -4.23 -2.06
N ALA A 261 -19.11 -3.21 -2.46
CA ALA A 261 -18.67 -3.03 -3.84
C ALA A 261 -17.75 -4.17 -4.33
N ILE A 262 -16.79 -4.61 -3.50
CA ILE A 262 -15.89 -5.74 -3.79
C ILE A 262 -16.71 -7.02 -4.00
N THR A 263 -17.75 -7.22 -3.18
CA THR A 263 -18.64 -8.38 -3.28
C THR A 263 -19.48 -8.32 -4.56
N ALA A 264 -20.10 -7.17 -4.88
CA ALA A 264 -20.87 -6.99 -6.11
C ALA A 264 -20.02 -7.15 -7.38
N ALA A 265 -18.72 -6.83 -7.30
CA ALA A 265 -17.77 -6.97 -8.40
C ALA A 265 -17.14 -8.38 -8.53
N ASP A 266 -17.47 -9.32 -7.65
CA ASP A 266 -16.84 -10.65 -7.52
C ASP A 266 -15.31 -10.61 -7.38
N LEU A 267 -14.77 -9.59 -6.67
CA LEU A 267 -13.32 -9.42 -6.48
C LEU A 267 -12.80 -9.99 -5.17
N VAL A 268 -13.65 -10.58 -4.32
CA VAL A 268 -13.27 -11.11 -3.00
C VAL A 268 -12.15 -12.15 -3.11
N THR A 269 -12.29 -13.12 -4.01
CA THR A 269 -11.30 -14.19 -4.20
C THR A 269 -9.97 -13.66 -4.71
N ALA A 270 -10.01 -12.72 -5.67
CA ALA A 270 -8.82 -12.05 -6.21
C ALA A 270 -8.06 -11.28 -5.13
N LEU A 271 -8.78 -10.51 -4.31
CA LEU A 271 -8.20 -9.73 -3.19
C LEU A 271 -7.80 -10.58 -1.99
N LYS A 272 -8.10 -11.89 -1.97
CA LYS A 272 -7.56 -12.87 -1.03
C LYS A 272 -6.39 -13.67 -1.60
N GLY A 273 -5.99 -13.41 -2.86
CA GLY A 273 -4.84 -14.04 -3.51
C GLY A 273 -3.50 -13.68 -2.88
N THR A 274 -2.40 -14.23 -3.41
CA THR A 274 -1.07 -14.24 -2.77
C THR A 274 -0.29 -12.91 -2.76
N GLY A 275 -0.83 -11.82 -3.30
CA GLY A 275 -0.18 -10.51 -3.28
C GLY A 275 1.20 -10.46 -3.96
N PRO A 276 1.99 -9.39 -3.74
CA PRO A 276 1.67 -8.24 -2.89
C PRO A 276 0.67 -7.27 -3.55
N PHE A 277 -0.29 -6.78 -2.78
CA PHE A 277 -1.20 -5.71 -3.20
C PHE A 277 -1.00 -4.46 -2.34
N THR A 278 -1.05 -3.27 -2.92
CA THR A 278 -1.34 -2.04 -2.17
C THR A 278 -2.71 -1.55 -2.59
N VAL A 279 -3.66 -1.51 -1.65
CA VAL A 279 -5.04 -1.07 -1.88
C VAL A 279 -5.23 0.32 -1.29
N PHE A 280 -5.55 1.29 -2.13
CA PHE A 280 -5.98 2.61 -1.70
C PHE A 280 -7.48 2.55 -1.40
N ALA A 281 -7.85 2.19 -0.17
CA ALA A 281 -9.23 1.89 0.22
C ALA A 281 -10.00 3.17 0.59
N PRO A 282 -11.02 3.59 -0.17
CA PRO A 282 -11.87 4.71 0.25
C PRO A 282 -12.69 4.31 1.47
N ASN A 283 -12.76 5.20 2.46
CA ASN A 283 -13.67 5.00 3.59
C ASN A 283 -15.13 5.31 3.20
N ASP A 284 -16.09 4.99 4.07
CA ASP A 284 -17.52 5.23 3.77
C ASP A 284 -17.83 6.72 3.54
N ALA A 285 -17.11 7.64 4.21
CA ALA A 285 -17.24 9.08 3.97
C ALA A 285 -16.77 9.49 2.57
N ALA A 286 -15.77 8.81 1.99
CA ALA A 286 -15.29 9.03 0.64
C ALA A 286 -16.36 8.67 -0.39
N PHE A 287 -17.09 7.57 -0.18
CA PHE A 287 -18.20 7.18 -1.04
C PHE A 287 -19.37 8.16 -0.96
N ASN A 288 -19.63 8.74 0.22
CA ASN A 288 -20.66 9.77 0.39
C ASN A 288 -20.34 11.10 -0.29
N LYS A 289 -19.09 11.33 -0.71
CA LYS A 289 -18.72 12.49 -1.55
C LYS A 289 -19.11 12.30 -3.03
N LEU A 290 -19.44 11.08 -3.44
CA LEU A 290 -19.95 10.83 -4.79
C LEU A 290 -21.39 11.37 -4.91
N PRO A 291 -21.82 11.79 -6.11
CA PRO A 291 -23.20 12.22 -6.32
C PRO A 291 -24.21 11.13 -5.93
N ASP A 292 -25.36 11.56 -5.42
CA ASP A 292 -26.45 10.67 -5.02
C ASP A 292 -26.85 9.71 -6.16
N GLY A 293 -27.02 8.44 -5.82
CA GLY A 293 -27.37 7.38 -6.76
C GLY A 293 -26.19 6.69 -7.46
N VAL A 294 -25.00 7.30 -7.51
CA VAL A 294 -23.84 6.72 -8.22
C VAL A 294 -23.42 5.38 -7.64
N VAL A 295 -23.29 5.27 -6.32
CA VAL A 295 -22.90 4.01 -5.67
C VAL A 295 -23.98 2.93 -5.89
N ALA A 296 -25.25 3.31 -5.78
CA ALA A 296 -26.38 2.41 -5.99
C ALA A 296 -26.46 1.90 -7.44
N ASP A 297 -26.11 2.74 -8.42
CA ASP A 297 -26.02 2.37 -9.82
C ASP A 297 -24.81 1.47 -10.10
N LEU A 298 -23.65 1.77 -9.52
CA LEU A 298 -22.42 1.00 -9.74
C LEU A 298 -22.51 -0.44 -9.23
N VAL A 299 -23.23 -0.69 -8.14
CA VAL A 299 -23.40 -2.05 -7.58
C VAL A 299 -24.43 -2.90 -8.35
N LYS A 300 -25.12 -2.34 -9.34
CA LYS A 300 -26.07 -3.10 -10.17
C LYS A 300 -25.33 -4.13 -11.02
N PRO A 301 -25.92 -5.32 -11.26
CA PRO A 301 -25.29 -6.36 -12.08
C PRO A 301 -24.87 -5.89 -13.48
N GLU A 302 -25.64 -5.00 -14.13
CA GLU A 302 -25.29 -4.45 -15.44
C GLU A 302 -23.99 -3.62 -15.44
N ASN A 303 -23.61 -3.03 -14.31
CA ASN A 303 -22.45 -2.15 -14.18
C ASN A 303 -21.23 -2.86 -13.58
N LYS A 304 -21.33 -4.18 -13.34
CA LYS A 304 -20.27 -4.98 -12.74
C LYS A 304 -18.90 -4.79 -13.40
N ALA A 305 -18.83 -4.78 -14.73
CA ALA A 305 -17.55 -4.60 -15.45
C ALA A 305 -16.90 -3.24 -15.15
N THR A 306 -17.72 -2.18 -15.10
CA THR A 306 -17.28 -0.82 -14.75
C THR A 306 -16.82 -0.77 -13.29
N LEU A 307 -17.60 -1.35 -12.37
CA LEU A 307 -17.26 -1.40 -10.96
C LEU A 307 -15.95 -2.17 -10.73
N SER A 308 -15.77 -3.32 -11.38
CA SER A 308 -14.53 -4.10 -11.31
C SER A 308 -13.32 -3.29 -11.80
N LYS A 309 -13.46 -2.50 -12.88
CA LYS A 309 -12.40 -1.62 -13.40
C LYS A 309 -12.07 -0.50 -12.41
N ILE A 310 -13.08 0.14 -11.82
CA ILE A 310 -12.89 1.19 -10.80
C ILE A 310 -12.17 0.62 -9.57
N LEU A 311 -12.60 -0.52 -9.05
CA LEU A 311 -11.98 -1.15 -7.89
C LEU A 311 -10.54 -1.59 -8.18
N GLN A 312 -10.27 -2.16 -9.36
CA GLN A 312 -8.90 -2.47 -9.79
C GLN A 312 -8.03 -1.21 -9.96
N TYR A 313 -8.62 -0.05 -10.23
CA TYR A 313 -7.91 1.23 -10.28
C TYR A 313 -7.56 1.79 -8.89
N HIS A 314 -8.02 1.17 -7.81
CA HIS A 314 -7.58 1.44 -6.43
C HIS A 314 -6.48 0.49 -5.96
N VAL A 315 -6.06 -0.48 -6.79
CA VAL A 315 -5.09 -1.51 -6.40
C VAL A 315 -3.87 -1.43 -7.30
N THR A 316 -2.68 -1.48 -6.71
CA THR A 316 -1.41 -1.63 -7.44
C THR A 316 -0.73 -2.95 -7.04
N PRO A 317 -0.08 -3.66 -7.98
CA PRO A 317 0.66 -4.89 -7.69
C PRO A 317 2.01 -4.63 -7.00
N ASN A 318 2.34 -3.36 -6.74
CA ASN A 318 3.57 -2.97 -6.06
C ASN A 318 3.31 -2.70 -4.57
N LEU A 319 4.27 -3.02 -3.72
CA LEU A 319 4.22 -2.67 -2.30
C LEU A 319 4.69 -1.23 -2.11
N ILE A 320 3.80 -0.34 -1.67
CA ILE A 320 4.10 1.10 -1.54
C ILE A 320 3.84 1.52 -0.09
N THR A 321 4.86 1.45 0.77
CA THR A 321 4.77 1.98 2.15
C THR A 321 4.90 3.49 2.18
N THR A 322 4.45 4.17 3.24
CA THR A 322 4.76 5.60 3.43
C THR A 322 6.26 5.86 3.56
N GLY A 323 7.00 4.88 4.10
CA GLY A 323 8.46 4.87 4.12
C GLY A 323 9.03 4.90 2.71
N ALA A 324 8.54 4.04 1.82
CA ALA A 324 8.91 4.02 0.41
C ALA A 324 8.56 5.34 -0.27
N ILE A 325 7.34 5.86 -0.08
CA ILE A 325 6.90 7.15 -0.63
C ILE A 325 7.83 8.30 -0.21
N SER A 326 8.27 8.29 1.06
CA SER A 326 9.19 9.32 1.59
C SER A 326 10.58 9.27 0.96
N ARG A 327 10.95 8.14 0.33
CA ARG A 327 12.22 7.95 -0.39
C ARG A 327 12.08 8.15 -1.90
N MET A 328 10.85 8.29 -2.42
CA MET A 328 10.61 8.54 -3.84
C MET A 328 10.80 10.01 -4.19
N VAL A 329 11.16 10.28 -5.45
CA VAL A 329 11.07 11.63 -6.02
C VAL A 329 9.60 11.90 -6.31
N LEU A 330 9.01 12.85 -5.58
CA LEU A 330 7.59 13.20 -5.70
C LEU A 330 7.42 14.47 -6.56
N PRO A 331 6.33 14.58 -7.34
CA PRO A 331 5.26 13.58 -7.52
C PRO A 331 5.72 12.34 -8.32
N ALA A 332 5.24 11.15 -7.94
CA ALA A 332 5.58 9.88 -8.57
C ALA A 332 4.37 9.24 -9.24
N ASN A 333 4.59 8.62 -10.40
CA ASN A 333 3.55 7.85 -11.10
C ASN A 333 3.58 6.39 -10.64
N VAL A 334 2.42 5.86 -10.25
CA VAL A 334 2.23 4.48 -9.81
C VAL A 334 1.25 3.77 -10.73
N SER A 335 1.65 2.67 -11.34
CA SER A 335 0.80 1.87 -12.21
C SER A 335 -0.24 1.06 -11.42
N MET A 336 -1.49 1.04 -11.90
CA MET A 336 -2.63 0.36 -11.27
C MET A 336 -2.99 -0.95 -11.98
N LEU A 337 -3.69 -1.86 -11.29
CA LEU A 337 -4.12 -3.15 -11.86
C LEU A 337 -5.08 -2.99 -13.04
N ALA A 338 -5.97 -1.98 -13.00
CA ALA A 338 -6.87 -1.67 -14.12
C ALA A 338 -6.16 -1.05 -15.34
N GLY A 339 -4.84 -0.87 -15.29
CA GLY A 339 -4.09 -0.05 -16.23
C GLY A 339 -4.14 1.45 -15.88
N GLY A 340 -3.27 2.23 -16.53
CA GLY A 340 -3.06 3.64 -16.19
C GLY A 340 -2.26 3.83 -14.90
N SER A 341 -2.07 5.10 -14.53
CA SER A 341 -1.28 5.48 -13.37
C SER A 341 -2.01 6.49 -12.50
N ILE A 342 -1.79 6.40 -11.19
CA ILE A 342 -2.10 7.44 -10.22
C ILE A 342 -0.85 8.26 -9.92
N ILE A 343 -1.04 9.50 -9.50
CA ILE A 343 0.04 10.37 -9.04
C ILE A 343 0.07 10.32 -7.52
N VAL A 344 1.14 9.79 -6.96
CA VAL A 344 1.41 9.90 -5.52
C VAL A 344 2.22 11.17 -5.28
N SER A 345 1.74 12.01 -4.38
CA SER A 345 2.37 13.27 -4.00
C SER A 345 2.31 13.46 -2.49
N LYS A 346 3.00 14.49 -1.99
CA LYS A 346 2.99 14.85 -0.57
C LYS A 346 2.67 16.32 -0.43
N ASP A 347 1.71 16.63 0.43
CA ASP A 347 1.32 17.98 0.80
C ASP A 347 1.60 18.15 2.30
N GLY A 348 2.70 18.84 2.63
CA GLY A 348 3.24 18.86 3.99
C GLY A 348 3.66 17.46 4.46
N ASN A 349 2.97 16.93 5.47
CA ASN A 349 3.16 15.54 5.96
C ASN A 349 2.15 14.55 5.39
N THR A 350 1.13 15.01 4.67
CA THR A 350 0.03 14.16 4.20
C THR A 350 0.37 13.61 2.82
N VAL A 351 0.32 12.29 2.68
CA VAL A 351 0.41 11.63 1.38
C VAL A 351 -0.91 11.82 0.65
N LYS A 352 -0.85 12.23 -0.62
CA LYS A 352 -1.99 12.32 -1.51
C LYS A 352 -1.83 11.37 -2.69
N VAL A 353 -2.94 10.75 -3.08
CA VAL A 353 -3.05 9.91 -4.25
C VAL A 353 -4.04 10.57 -5.21
N ASN A 354 -3.53 11.11 -6.31
CA ASN A 354 -4.21 12.12 -7.10
C ASN A 354 -4.65 13.28 -6.17
N ASN A 355 -5.97 13.43 -5.98
CA ASN A 355 -6.54 14.43 -5.05
C ASN A 355 -7.02 13.82 -3.73
N ALA A 356 -6.93 12.50 -3.54
CA ALA A 356 -7.38 11.82 -2.34
C ALA A 356 -6.29 11.87 -1.26
N ALA A 357 -6.64 12.28 -0.04
CA ALA A 357 -5.73 12.27 1.09
C ALA A 357 -5.70 10.88 1.74
N VAL A 358 -4.51 10.39 2.07
CA VAL A 358 -4.35 9.17 2.89
C VAL A 358 -4.62 9.53 4.35
N ILE A 359 -5.68 8.95 4.93
CA ILE A 359 -6.12 9.18 6.31
C ILE A 359 -5.41 8.21 7.27
N VAL A 360 -5.36 6.94 6.88
CA VAL A 360 -4.67 5.88 7.63
C VAL A 360 -3.74 5.20 6.65
N ALA A 361 -2.45 5.18 6.97
CA ALA A 361 -1.44 4.64 6.09
C ALA A 361 -0.80 3.38 6.68
N ASP A 362 -0.22 2.55 5.81
CA ASP A 362 0.54 1.35 6.17
C ASP A 362 -0.26 0.35 7.02
N VAL A 363 -1.52 0.10 6.69
CA VAL A 363 -2.28 -0.99 7.30
C VAL A 363 -1.82 -2.31 6.67
N PHE A 364 -1.05 -3.10 7.42
CA PHE A 364 -0.45 -4.33 6.90
C PHE A 364 -1.45 -5.51 6.84
N ASN A 365 -1.42 -6.25 5.74
CA ASN A 365 -2.28 -7.41 5.45
C ASN A 365 -1.44 -8.64 5.11
N SER A 366 -2.02 -9.85 5.24
CA SER A 366 -1.31 -11.10 4.91
C SER A 366 -0.91 -11.22 3.44
N ASN A 367 -1.55 -10.45 2.57
CA ASN A 367 -1.34 -10.45 1.13
C ASN A 367 -1.10 -9.04 0.54
N GLY A 368 -0.71 -8.07 1.37
CA GLY A 368 -0.51 -6.71 0.90
C GLY A 368 -0.61 -5.67 2.00
N MET A 369 -1.11 -4.49 1.65
CA MET A 369 -1.44 -3.43 2.60
C MET A 369 -2.61 -2.59 2.10
N ILE A 370 -3.21 -1.86 3.02
CA ILE A 370 -4.24 -0.86 2.78
C ILE A 370 -3.71 0.54 3.16
N HIS A 371 -3.93 1.51 2.29
CA HIS A 371 -3.94 2.93 2.62
C HIS A 371 -5.37 3.41 2.58
N ALA A 372 -5.95 3.78 3.72
CA ALA A 372 -7.30 4.35 3.77
C ALA A 372 -7.26 5.78 3.20
N ILE A 373 -8.11 6.07 2.22
CA ILE A 373 -8.18 7.36 1.55
C ILE A 373 -9.54 8.04 1.77
N ASP A 374 -9.54 9.36 1.67
CA ASP A 374 -10.72 10.19 1.93
C ASP A 374 -11.63 10.42 0.71
N SER A 375 -11.23 9.94 -0.47
CA SER A 375 -11.93 10.19 -1.74
C SER A 375 -11.79 8.99 -2.66
N VAL A 376 -12.85 8.66 -3.41
CA VAL A 376 -12.83 7.57 -4.40
C VAL A 376 -11.98 7.99 -5.62
N ILE A 377 -11.01 7.16 -5.99
CA ILE A 377 -10.14 7.38 -7.14
C ILE A 377 -10.84 6.81 -8.39
N LEU A 378 -11.31 7.69 -9.26
CA LEU A 378 -11.91 7.27 -10.52
C LEU A 378 -10.84 7.25 -11.62
N PRO A 379 -10.78 6.20 -12.46
CA PRO A 379 -9.94 6.23 -13.65
C PRO A 379 -10.40 7.37 -14.55
N ALA A 380 -9.45 8.09 -15.14
CA ALA A 380 -9.79 9.05 -16.17
C ALA A 380 -10.51 8.32 -17.31
N LEU A 381 -11.68 8.81 -17.66
CA LEU A 381 -12.51 8.21 -18.71
C LEU A 381 -12.00 8.63 -20.09
N ASP A 382 -12.08 7.73 -21.07
CA ASP A 382 -11.94 8.13 -22.46
C ASP A 382 -13.15 8.97 -22.92
N ILE A 383 -13.06 9.53 -24.13
CA ILE A 383 -14.13 10.38 -24.68
C ILE A 383 -15.48 9.64 -24.76
N VAL A 384 -15.49 8.38 -25.16
CA VAL A 384 -16.72 7.59 -25.32
C VAL A 384 -17.28 7.19 -23.96
N GLU A 385 -16.44 6.72 -23.03
CA GLU A 385 -16.84 6.41 -21.65
C GLU A 385 -17.40 7.64 -20.94
N THR A 386 -16.84 8.83 -21.20
CA THR A 386 -17.36 10.10 -20.66
C THR A 386 -18.72 10.44 -21.24
N ALA A 387 -18.89 10.28 -22.55
CA ALA A 387 -20.18 10.51 -23.20
C ALA A 387 -21.28 9.60 -22.63
N VAL A 388 -20.95 8.33 -22.39
CA VAL A 388 -21.88 7.35 -21.77
C VAL A 388 -22.25 7.77 -20.35
N THR A 389 -21.26 8.14 -19.54
CA THR A 389 -21.45 8.41 -18.10
C THR A 389 -22.17 9.72 -17.82
N ASN A 390 -21.99 10.75 -18.66
CA ASN A 390 -22.58 12.07 -18.42
C ASN A 390 -24.11 12.08 -18.58
N GLY A 391 -24.69 11.10 -19.27
CA GLY A 391 -26.14 10.95 -19.42
C GLY A 391 -26.82 11.94 -20.38
N ILE A 392 -26.15 13.01 -20.81
CA ILE A 392 -26.66 14.03 -21.76
C ILE A 392 -26.26 13.79 -23.22
N PHE A 393 -25.53 12.71 -23.50
CA PHE A 393 -24.99 12.36 -24.83
C PHE A 393 -25.55 11.03 -25.36
N LYS A 394 -26.75 10.62 -24.93
CA LYS A 394 -27.29 9.28 -25.27
C LYS A 394 -27.41 9.08 -26.77
N THR A 395 -27.87 10.11 -27.48
CA THR A 395 -28.03 10.12 -28.94
C THR A 395 -26.68 10.08 -29.65
N LEU A 396 -25.70 10.84 -29.15
CA LEU A 396 -24.33 10.84 -29.68
C LEU A 396 -23.67 9.47 -29.53
N VAL A 397 -23.78 8.83 -28.37
CA VAL A 397 -23.22 7.49 -28.13
C VAL A 397 -23.87 6.47 -29.07
N THR A 398 -25.18 6.56 -29.27
CA THR A 398 -25.91 5.69 -30.19
C THR A 398 -25.43 5.87 -31.63
N ALA A 399 -25.24 7.12 -32.05
CA ALA A 399 -24.70 7.46 -33.36
C ALA A 399 -23.26 6.96 -33.55
N ILE A 400 -22.38 7.12 -32.56
CA ILE A 400 -20.98 6.62 -32.59
C ILE A 400 -20.96 5.10 -32.79
N ARG A 401 -21.82 4.38 -32.06
CA ARG A 401 -21.96 2.92 -32.19
C ARG A 401 -22.50 2.51 -33.56
N ALA A 402 -23.55 3.17 -34.04
CA ALA A 402 -24.13 2.90 -35.37
C ALA A 402 -23.13 3.17 -36.51
N ALA A 403 -22.29 4.21 -36.37
CA ALA A 403 -21.22 4.52 -37.32
C ALA A 403 -20.02 3.58 -37.23
N GLY A 404 -19.87 2.82 -36.14
CA GLY A 404 -18.69 1.98 -35.90
C GLY A 404 -17.43 2.78 -35.55
N LEU A 405 -17.57 4.01 -35.05
CA LEU A 405 -16.45 4.88 -34.68
C LEU A 405 -15.97 4.69 -33.23
N GLU A 406 -16.62 3.82 -32.46
CA GLU A 406 -16.30 3.59 -31.05
C GLU A 406 -14.84 3.20 -30.83
N ALA A 407 -14.32 2.23 -31.59
CA ALA A 407 -12.93 1.80 -31.46
C ALA A 407 -11.93 2.92 -31.82
N THR A 408 -12.26 3.77 -32.79
CA THR A 408 -11.43 4.91 -33.20
C THR A 408 -11.38 5.97 -32.10
N LEU A 409 -12.55 6.34 -31.55
CA LEU A 409 -12.67 7.34 -30.49
C LEU A 409 -12.24 6.83 -29.11
N LYS A 410 -12.01 5.53 -28.96
CA LYS A 410 -11.31 4.90 -27.82
C LYS A 410 -9.80 4.73 -28.04
N GLY A 411 -9.31 5.01 -29.25
CA GLY A 411 -7.88 4.93 -29.57
C GLY A 411 -7.03 5.96 -28.81
N THR A 412 -5.71 5.94 -29.01
CA THR A 412 -4.72 6.70 -28.21
C THR A 412 -4.81 8.22 -28.34
N GLY A 413 -5.58 8.76 -29.30
CA GLY A 413 -5.67 10.20 -29.52
C GLY A 413 -4.33 10.84 -29.94
N PRO A 414 -4.16 12.16 -29.76
CA PRO A 414 -5.08 13.09 -29.09
C PRO A 414 -6.26 13.50 -29.97
N PHE A 415 -7.47 13.53 -29.41
CA PHE A 415 -8.67 14.05 -30.07
C PHE A 415 -9.22 15.30 -29.38
N THR A 416 -9.92 16.14 -30.14
CA THR A 416 -10.85 17.14 -29.60
C THR A 416 -12.22 16.90 -30.21
N VAL A 417 -13.22 16.62 -29.38
CA VAL A 417 -14.58 16.29 -29.84
C VAL A 417 -15.53 17.41 -29.45
N PHE A 418 -16.16 18.03 -30.43
CA PHE A 418 -17.29 18.91 -30.21
C PHE A 418 -18.53 18.03 -30.02
N ALA A 419 -18.93 17.75 -28.79
CA ALA A 419 -19.98 16.79 -28.47
C ALA A 419 -21.35 17.48 -28.37
N PRO A 420 -22.28 17.25 -29.33
CA PRO A 420 -23.64 17.76 -29.22
C PRO A 420 -24.42 17.03 -28.13
N THR A 421 -25.13 17.78 -27.30
CA THR A 421 -26.04 17.24 -26.29
C THR A 421 -27.30 16.62 -26.92
N ASP A 422 -28.04 15.81 -26.16
CA ASP A 422 -29.35 15.29 -26.60
C ASP A 422 -30.32 16.44 -26.98
N ALA A 423 -30.25 17.58 -26.30
CA ALA A 423 -30.99 18.78 -26.66
C ALA A 423 -30.57 19.37 -28.02
N ALA A 424 -29.29 19.28 -28.38
CA ALA A 424 -28.77 19.70 -29.68
C ALA A 424 -29.33 18.82 -30.82
N PHE A 425 -29.43 17.50 -30.59
CA PHE A 425 -30.05 16.59 -31.57
C PHE A 425 -31.54 16.85 -31.74
N ASN A 426 -32.25 17.25 -30.67
CA ASN A 426 -33.67 17.59 -30.74
C ASN A 426 -33.97 18.88 -31.53
N LYS A 427 -32.96 19.74 -31.78
CA LYS A 427 -33.10 20.91 -32.66
C LYS A 427 -33.11 20.53 -34.15
N LEU A 428 -32.70 19.30 -34.51
CA LEU A 428 -32.75 18.84 -35.89
C LEU A 428 -34.20 18.59 -36.33
N PRO A 429 -34.52 18.75 -37.63
CA PRO A 429 -35.85 18.44 -38.15
C PRO A 429 -36.30 17.02 -37.77
N ASN A 430 -37.60 16.88 -37.48
CA ASN A 430 -38.17 15.58 -37.13
C ASN A 430 -37.89 14.54 -38.23
N GLY A 431 -37.37 13.38 -37.81
CA GLY A 431 -36.98 12.29 -38.71
C GLY A 431 -35.52 12.31 -39.14
N THR A 432 -34.77 13.41 -38.98
CA THR A 432 -33.35 13.47 -39.38
C THR A 432 -32.48 12.48 -38.62
N VAL A 433 -32.61 12.41 -37.29
CA VAL A 433 -31.82 11.46 -36.47
C VAL A 433 -32.17 10.01 -36.83
N ALA A 434 -33.45 9.70 -36.97
CA ALA A 434 -33.91 8.37 -37.34
C ALA A 434 -33.42 7.96 -38.74
N ASP A 435 -33.39 8.89 -39.70
CA ASP A 435 -32.88 8.65 -41.04
C ASP A 435 -31.36 8.42 -41.03
N LEU A 436 -30.60 9.22 -40.28
CA LEU A 436 -29.15 9.09 -40.15
C LEU A 436 -28.72 7.78 -39.49
N LEU A 437 -29.53 7.23 -38.58
CA LEU A 437 -29.26 5.95 -37.91
C LEU A 437 -29.58 4.72 -38.78
N LYS A 438 -30.18 4.88 -39.96
CA LYS A 438 -30.42 3.75 -40.88
C LYS A 438 -29.10 3.17 -41.39
N PRO A 439 -28.99 1.84 -41.55
CA PRO A 439 -27.77 1.19 -42.06
C PRO A 439 -27.29 1.76 -43.41
N GLU A 440 -28.25 2.13 -44.28
CA GLU A 440 -28.00 2.72 -45.61
C GLU A 440 -27.29 4.08 -45.53
N ASN A 441 -27.45 4.81 -44.42
CA ASN A 441 -26.86 6.13 -44.21
C ASN A 441 -25.59 6.11 -43.34
N LYS A 442 -25.05 4.91 -43.04
CA LYS A 442 -23.88 4.75 -42.18
C LYS A 442 -22.67 5.59 -42.60
N GLU A 443 -22.40 5.69 -43.90
CA GLU A 443 -21.27 6.49 -44.43
C GLU A 443 -21.50 7.99 -44.19
N LYS A 444 -22.73 8.47 -44.42
CA LYS A 444 -23.12 9.86 -44.14
C LYS A 444 -22.99 10.17 -42.64
N LEU A 445 -23.48 9.28 -41.79
CA LEU A 445 -23.36 9.41 -40.33
C LEU A 445 -21.90 9.44 -39.88
N THR A 446 -21.06 8.58 -40.45
CA THR A 446 -19.62 8.54 -40.17
C THR A 446 -18.95 9.87 -40.54
N ASN A 447 -19.28 10.43 -41.71
CA ASN A 447 -18.72 11.71 -42.14
C ASN A 447 -19.18 12.88 -41.25
N ILE A 448 -20.46 12.91 -40.84
CA ILE A 448 -20.97 13.91 -39.90
C ILE A 448 -20.26 13.81 -38.55
N LEU A 449 -20.10 12.61 -37.99
CA LEU A 449 -19.43 12.42 -36.70
C LEU A 449 -17.95 12.80 -36.79
N LYS A 450 -17.25 12.45 -37.86
CA LYS A 450 -15.86 12.89 -38.08
C LYS A 450 -15.75 14.41 -38.27
N TYR A 451 -16.81 15.08 -38.72
CA TYR A 451 -16.89 16.55 -38.80
C TYR A 451 -17.05 17.23 -37.42
N HIS A 452 -17.22 16.46 -36.34
CA HIS A 452 -17.20 16.95 -34.96
C HIS A 452 -15.86 16.70 -34.24
N VAL A 453 -14.91 16.03 -34.89
CA VAL A 453 -13.66 15.57 -34.26
C VAL A 453 -12.47 16.25 -34.91
N ILE A 454 -11.55 16.77 -34.10
CA ILE A 454 -10.22 17.22 -34.53
C ILE A 454 -9.21 16.15 -34.10
N GLY A 455 -8.28 15.78 -34.99
CA GLY A 455 -7.18 14.85 -34.70
C GLY A 455 -6.02 15.44 -33.89
N LYS A 456 -6.29 16.47 -33.08
CA LYS A 456 -5.32 17.17 -32.23
C LYS A 456 -6.02 17.60 -30.93
N ARG A 457 -5.26 17.82 -29.86
CA ARG A 457 -5.75 18.42 -28.62
C ARG A 457 -5.81 19.94 -28.79
N VAL A 458 -6.99 20.54 -28.67
CA VAL A 458 -7.25 21.98 -28.80
C VAL A 458 -8.11 22.44 -27.62
N SER A 459 -7.45 22.96 -26.57
CA SER A 459 -8.13 23.47 -25.37
C SER A 459 -8.76 24.86 -25.59
N SER A 460 -9.58 25.32 -24.65
CA SER A 460 -10.09 26.69 -24.70
C SER A 460 -8.98 27.74 -24.59
N ALA A 461 -7.88 27.44 -23.88
CA ALA A 461 -6.71 28.28 -23.84
C ALA A 461 -6.05 28.40 -25.23
N ASP A 462 -5.92 27.27 -25.94
CA ASP A 462 -5.40 27.25 -27.31
C ASP A 462 -6.31 28.05 -28.26
N ILE A 463 -7.64 27.87 -28.16
CA ILE A 463 -8.62 28.63 -28.96
C ILE A 463 -8.50 30.14 -28.67
N ASN A 464 -8.34 30.53 -27.41
CA ASN A 464 -8.20 31.93 -27.03
C ASN A 464 -6.87 32.56 -27.47
N ALA A 465 -5.83 31.75 -27.69
CA ALA A 465 -4.54 32.20 -28.21
C ALA A 465 -4.53 32.33 -29.75
N MET A 466 -5.51 31.76 -30.46
CA MET A 466 -5.63 31.86 -31.91
C MET A 466 -6.13 33.24 -32.37
N LYS A 467 -5.77 33.63 -33.59
CA LYS A 467 -6.35 34.80 -34.26
C LYS A 467 -7.70 34.41 -34.85
N LEU A 468 -8.78 34.66 -34.11
CA LEU A 468 -10.15 34.35 -34.56
C LEU A 468 -10.74 35.47 -35.44
N PRO A 469 -11.55 35.16 -36.47
CA PRO A 469 -12.04 33.83 -36.84
C PRO A 469 -10.96 32.96 -37.53
N GLU A 470 -10.87 31.69 -37.13
CA GLU A 470 -9.89 30.72 -37.66
C GLU A 470 -10.59 29.49 -38.24
N LYS A 471 -10.09 28.96 -39.35
CA LYS A 471 -10.59 27.72 -39.96
C LYS A 471 -9.80 26.52 -39.45
N VAL A 472 -10.49 25.57 -38.81
CA VAL A 472 -9.90 24.36 -38.24
C VAL A 472 -10.28 23.15 -39.08
N GLU A 473 -9.29 22.35 -39.47
CA GLU A 473 -9.51 21.10 -40.21
C GLU A 473 -10.03 19.99 -39.29
N MET A 474 -11.09 19.32 -39.75
CA MET A 474 -11.73 18.22 -39.02
C MET A 474 -11.22 16.86 -39.52
N LEU A 475 -11.31 15.84 -38.67
CA LEU A 475 -10.90 14.46 -38.97
C LEU A 475 -11.67 13.86 -40.18
N GLY A 476 -12.88 14.37 -40.45
CA GLY A 476 -13.73 13.96 -41.56
C GLY A 476 -13.43 14.64 -42.90
N GLY A 477 -12.41 15.51 -42.93
CA GLY A 477 -12.25 16.49 -44.00
C GLY A 477 -13.20 17.67 -43.84
N GLY A 478 -12.92 18.75 -44.58
CA GLY A 478 -13.61 20.03 -44.42
C GLY A 478 -13.07 20.87 -43.27
N THR A 479 -13.49 22.13 -43.22
CA THR A 479 -13.10 23.08 -42.18
C THR A 479 -14.33 23.55 -41.41
N VAL A 480 -14.18 23.75 -40.11
CA VAL A 480 -15.12 24.51 -39.27
C VAL A 480 -14.52 25.86 -38.96
N THR A 481 -15.34 26.90 -38.89
CA THR A 481 -14.88 28.24 -38.50
C THR A 481 -15.10 28.42 -37.02
N VAL A 482 -14.03 28.59 -36.26
CA VAL A 482 -14.12 28.93 -34.83
C VAL A 482 -14.18 30.45 -34.72
N THR A 483 -15.20 30.95 -34.03
CA THR A 483 -15.40 32.38 -33.79
C THR A 483 -15.57 32.64 -32.29
N LYS A 484 -15.25 33.86 -31.88
CA LYS A 484 -15.43 34.31 -30.50
C LYS A 484 -16.33 35.52 -30.48
N ASP A 485 -17.37 35.44 -29.67
CA ASP A 485 -18.40 36.46 -29.50
C ASP A 485 -18.45 36.83 -28.01
N GLY A 486 -17.71 37.88 -27.66
CA GLY A 486 -17.42 38.23 -26.26
C GLY A 486 -16.67 37.11 -25.53
N ASN A 487 -17.29 36.55 -24.48
CA ASN A 487 -16.76 35.40 -23.73
C ASN A 487 -17.18 34.03 -24.29
N SER A 488 -18.06 34.01 -25.29
CA SER A 488 -18.58 32.77 -25.86
C SER A 488 -17.77 32.32 -27.07
N ILE A 489 -17.46 31.02 -27.15
CA ILE A 489 -16.81 30.41 -28.31
C ILE A 489 -17.88 29.70 -29.14
N LYS A 490 -17.92 29.98 -30.45
CA LYS A 490 -18.80 29.33 -31.41
C LYS A 490 -17.98 28.55 -32.42
N VAL A 491 -18.49 27.39 -32.83
CA VAL A 491 -17.94 26.58 -33.92
C VAL A 491 -19.00 26.53 -35.01
N ASN A 492 -18.74 27.20 -36.13
CA ASN A 492 -19.77 27.66 -37.05
C ASN A 492 -20.88 28.41 -36.26
N ASP A 493 -22.11 27.89 -36.29
CA ASP A 493 -23.24 28.45 -35.55
C ASP A 493 -23.49 27.79 -34.19
N ALA A 494 -22.72 26.76 -33.83
CA ALA A 494 -22.89 26.01 -32.59
C ALA A 494 -22.17 26.68 -31.42
N LEU A 495 -22.88 26.92 -30.32
CA LEU A 495 -22.32 27.49 -29.10
C LEU A 495 -21.65 26.40 -28.26
N ILE A 496 -20.41 26.63 -27.83
CA ILE A 496 -19.76 25.78 -26.83
C ILE A 496 -20.29 26.16 -25.44
N THR A 497 -21.08 25.26 -24.84
CA THR A 497 -21.73 25.45 -23.53
C THR A 497 -20.84 25.04 -22.36
N LYS A 498 -19.90 24.12 -22.60
CA LYS A 498 -18.89 23.72 -21.62
C LYS A 498 -17.60 23.37 -22.34
N VAL A 499 -16.51 24.01 -21.93
CA VAL A 499 -15.18 23.80 -22.52
C VAL A 499 -14.34 22.82 -21.68
N ASP A 500 -13.34 22.23 -22.32
CA ASP A 500 -12.21 21.52 -21.67
C ASP A 500 -12.59 20.35 -20.75
N VAL A 501 -13.60 19.56 -21.12
CA VAL A 501 -13.84 18.28 -20.46
C VAL A 501 -12.70 17.33 -20.84
N THR A 502 -11.76 17.09 -19.92
CA THR A 502 -10.52 16.35 -20.20
C THR A 502 -10.71 14.85 -20.11
N ASN A 503 -10.14 14.13 -21.09
CA ASN A 503 -10.18 12.67 -21.21
C ASN A 503 -8.78 12.08 -21.42
N THR A 504 -8.64 10.77 -21.21
CA THR A 504 -7.36 10.05 -21.39
C THR A 504 -6.82 10.16 -22.81
N ASN A 505 -7.70 10.20 -23.81
CA ASN A 505 -7.33 10.23 -25.22
C ASN A 505 -7.72 11.54 -25.93
N GLY A 506 -8.07 12.58 -25.18
CA GLY A 506 -8.45 13.85 -25.79
C GLY A 506 -9.19 14.81 -24.87
N LEU A 507 -10.03 15.64 -25.46
CA LEU A 507 -10.94 16.52 -24.73
C LEU A 507 -12.30 16.62 -25.44
N ILE A 508 -13.32 16.99 -24.67
CA ILE A 508 -14.66 17.28 -25.16
C ILE A 508 -14.98 18.76 -24.93
N HIS A 509 -15.46 19.41 -25.99
CA HIS A 509 -16.16 20.69 -25.92
C HIS A 509 -17.64 20.41 -26.15
N VAL A 510 -18.50 20.74 -25.19
CA VAL A 510 -19.93 20.45 -25.28
C VAL A 510 -20.61 21.54 -26.11
N ILE A 511 -21.32 21.15 -27.17
CA ILE A 511 -22.00 22.07 -28.08
C ILE A 511 -23.53 21.95 -27.99
N ASP A 512 -24.22 23.05 -28.26
CA ASP A 512 -25.67 23.14 -28.20
C ASP A 512 -26.39 22.83 -29.53
N THR A 513 -25.63 22.64 -30.61
CA THR A 513 -26.15 22.47 -31.98
C THR A 513 -25.25 21.48 -32.74
N VAL A 514 -25.85 20.57 -33.52
CA VAL A 514 -25.10 19.57 -34.31
C VAL A 514 -24.41 20.25 -35.49
N LEU A 515 -23.11 20.00 -35.68
CA LEU A 515 -22.33 20.50 -36.80
C LEU A 515 -22.65 19.72 -38.07
N MET A 516 -23.10 20.42 -39.10
CA MET A 516 -23.40 19.83 -40.41
C MET A 516 -22.37 20.33 -41.43
N PRO A 517 -21.70 19.44 -42.18
CA PRO A 517 -20.79 19.86 -43.23
C PRO A 517 -21.57 20.56 -44.35
N VAL A 518 -21.14 21.75 -44.74
CA VAL A 518 -21.62 22.40 -45.97
C VAL A 518 -21.10 21.62 -47.16
N VAL A 519 -22.00 20.92 -47.86
CA VAL A 519 -21.66 20.26 -49.13
C VAL A 519 -21.24 21.33 -50.14
N SER A 520 -19.98 21.29 -50.58
CA SER A 520 -19.48 22.15 -51.67
C SER A 520 -20.36 21.94 -52.90
N SER A 521 -21.17 22.95 -53.18
CA SER A 521 -22.16 22.96 -54.25
C SER A 521 -21.48 23.22 -55.59
N ALA A 522 -20.83 22.22 -56.17
CA ALA A 522 -20.71 22.14 -57.63
C ALA A 522 -21.90 21.38 -58.25
N MET A 523 -22.55 20.49 -57.50
CA MET A 523 -23.67 19.67 -57.98
C MET A 523 -25.07 20.25 -57.64
N SER A 524 -25.19 21.07 -56.60
CA SER A 524 -26.49 21.56 -56.11
C SER A 524 -27.11 22.68 -56.96
N PHE A 525 -26.31 23.39 -57.75
CA PHE A 525 -26.85 24.43 -58.65
C PHE A 525 -27.53 23.80 -59.87
N TYR A 526 -27.05 22.66 -60.35
CA TYR A 526 -27.67 21.95 -61.49
C TYR A 526 -28.98 21.25 -61.11
N LEU A 527 -29.10 20.66 -59.93
CA LEU A 527 -30.37 20.05 -59.51
C LEU A 527 -31.47 21.09 -59.24
N ASN A 528 -31.16 22.23 -58.63
CA ASN A 528 -32.19 23.27 -58.40
C ASN A 528 -32.63 24.00 -59.69
N GLN A 529 -31.74 24.20 -60.67
CA GLN A 529 -32.10 24.78 -61.97
C GLN A 529 -32.94 23.80 -62.83
N VAL A 530 -32.64 22.50 -62.79
CA VAL A 530 -33.42 21.48 -63.53
C VAL A 530 -34.81 21.29 -62.91
N PHE A 531 -34.93 21.30 -61.58
CA PHE A 531 -36.25 21.24 -60.92
C PHE A 531 -37.10 22.49 -61.21
N PHE A 532 -36.52 23.70 -61.25
CA PHE A 532 -37.26 24.92 -61.53
C PHE A 532 -37.74 24.99 -63.00
N THR A 533 -36.95 24.49 -63.95
CA THR A 533 -37.30 24.50 -65.38
C THR A 533 -38.35 23.43 -65.74
N ILE A 534 -38.31 22.25 -65.09
CA ILE A 534 -39.33 21.20 -65.27
C ILE A 534 -40.67 21.62 -64.64
N PHE A 535 -40.66 22.32 -63.51
CA PHE A 535 -41.88 22.80 -62.85
C PHE A 535 -42.59 23.91 -63.67
N LEU A 536 -41.83 24.79 -64.31
CA LEU A 536 -42.40 25.87 -65.14
C LEU A 536 -42.96 25.36 -66.49
N SER A 537 -42.29 24.38 -67.12
CA SER A 537 -42.82 23.73 -68.34
C SER A 537 -44.05 22.85 -68.07
N GLY A 538 -44.15 22.23 -66.90
CA GLY A 538 -45.32 21.45 -66.49
C GLY A 538 -46.58 22.31 -66.24
N MET A 539 -46.42 23.50 -65.67
CA MET A 539 -47.54 24.44 -65.48
C MET A 539 -48.04 25.06 -66.80
N LEU A 540 -47.15 25.35 -67.75
CA LEU A 540 -47.54 25.93 -69.05
C LEU A 540 -48.25 24.92 -69.97
N LEU A 541 -47.93 23.62 -69.87
CA LEU A 541 -48.63 22.59 -70.65
C LEU A 541 -50.04 22.29 -70.10
N SER A 542 -50.25 22.52 -68.80
CA SER A 542 -51.54 22.32 -68.13
C SER A 542 -52.56 23.43 -68.43
N TYR A 543 -52.10 24.63 -68.80
CA TYR A 543 -52.97 25.77 -69.12
C TYR A 543 -53.43 25.81 -70.59
N ARG A 544 -52.77 25.07 -71.50
CA ARG A 544 -53.14 24.97 -72.93
C ARG A 544 -54.07 23.81 -73.28
N LEU A 545 -54.43 22.99 -72.30
CA LEU A 545 -55.40 21.89 -72.43
C LEU A 545 -56.74 22.19 -71.75
N TYR A 546 -56.93 23.42 -71.24
CA TYR A 546 -58.14 23.84 -70.51
C TYR A 546 -58.75 25.17 -71.01
N VAL A 547 -58.26 25.70 -72.14
CA VAL A 547 -58.90 26.75 -72.94
C VAL A 547 -59.00 26.23 -74.35
#